data_AF-A0A9P6GEP6-F1
#
_entry.id   AF-A0A9P6GEP6-F1
#
_cell.length_a   1.000
_cell.length_b   1.000
_cell.length_c   1.000
_cell.angle_alpha   90.00
_cell.angle_beta   90.00
_cell.angle_gamma   90.00
#
_symmetry.space_group_name_H-M   'P 1'
#
loop_
_entity.id
_entity.type
_entity.pdbx_description
1 polymer ?
#
loop_
_entity_poly.entity_id
_entity_poly.type
_entity_poly.pdbx_seq_one_letter_code
_entity_poly.pdbx_strand_id
1 'polypeptide(L)'
;MAPRLNCLTGCFGWQPAKLSRCNELATRAWMWAIHLILVIPTAMATFIARNNYLLVERHLQLQQYPYHPKMGLGFYMTYVGGVVLFPWLFVATLLLKKWYGTWTLLYGIVNLALAITIAMAITMQAQFLPASSNGCKDGKAMNWQVVGGHDSLFMLAAKLDRNDANKAEAICKNMVAGWTVASTVAFFQFVLAYISVFFDEREFSLLNPVRPLVWLVIILIGPAFFVHDLIFPRIRLWLSYTKKGVAELRSTKDLQIPPQTQFTPQYQSFEAPKTKLTNVLAIEHVLLNLIGYIHFEDVVNLSRTCRAVREVVYPPQDLDYRVPKLTRHCCSIAEQSKCLYCNNKICGSCQRNPLWPGLSGRRHVMGCKPYCEPCYYKSFARHPRGYKKPCKCHSTDRNNEFQDVCRSCMVKYVNTLQAARHKRYQQEARNIAYKENSECGGCKKVLKDGMRWWKCKKCGGECRDKIHPGFVKRKKERDIEKGDGGNGEQDANASWWTKWRSIL
;
A
#
# COMPACT_ATOMS: atom_id res chain seq x y z
N MET A 1 15.71 13.03 53.52
CA MET A 1 14.57 13.97 53.47
C MET A 1 15.12 15.36 53.19
N ALA A 2 14.99 15.85 51.95
CA ALA A 2 15.46 17.18 51.58
C ALA A 2 14.37 18.23 51.92
N PRO A 3 14.73 19.41 52.46
CA PRO A 3 13.78 20.48 52.76
C PRO A 3 13.08 20.94 51.49
N ARG A 4 11.75 20.90 51.51
CA ARG A 4 10.88 21.32 50.40
C ARG A 4 11.00 22.83 50.21
N LEU A 5 11.46 23.27 49.05
CA LEU A 5 11.41 24.67 48.59
C LEU A 5 9.93 25.08 48.35
N ASN A 6 9.15 25.26 49.41
CA ASN A 6 7.72 25.61 49.38
C ASN A 6 7.44 27.09 48.99
N CYS A 7 8.47 27.92 48.85
CA CYS A 7 8.32 29.33 48.50
C CYS A 7 7.69 29.54 47.11
N LEU A 8 7.99 28.66 46.14
CA LEU A 8 7.54 28.84 44.74
C LEU A 8 6.13 28.29 44.46
N THR A 9 5.55 27.51 45.37
CA THR A 9 4.25 26.85 45.15
C THR A 9 3.03 27.71 45.52
N GLY A 10 3.23 28.91 46.10
CA GLY A 10 2.14 29.74 46.62
C GLY A 10 1.67 30.90 45.75
N CYS A 11 2.48 31.40 44.81
CA CYS A 11 2.22 32.72 44.23
C CYS A 11 1.19 32.80 43.08
N PHE A 12 0.65 31.68 42.56
CA PHE A 12 -0.29 31.73 41.42
C PHE A 12 -1.39 30.64 41.40
N GLY A 13 -1.59 29.90 42.50
CA GLY A 13 -2.61 28.84 42.56
C GLY A 13 -2.39 27.68 41.55
N TRP A 14 -1.23 27.64 40.87
CA TRP A 14 -0.92 26.64 39.87
C TRP A 14 -0.46 25.34 40.56
N GLN A 15 -1.28 24.30 40.46
CA GLN A 15 -0.91 22.94 40.87
C GLN A 15 -0.36 22.17 39.65
N PRO A 16 0.95 21.88 39.59
CA PRO A 16 1.51 21.07 38.51
C PRO A 16 0.87 19.67 38.47
N ALA A 17 0.48 19.24 37.27
CA ALA A 17 -0.12 17.93 37.05
C ALA A 17 0.90 16.81 37.34
N LYS A 18 0.49 15.83 38.14
CA LYS A 18 1.31 14.66 38.48
C LYS A 18 1.51 13.79 37.23
N LEU A 19 2.76 13.64 36.79
CA LEU A 19 3.13 12.78 35.67
C LEU A 19 3.88 11.54 36.17
N SER A 20 3.79 10.45 35.39
CA SER A 20 4.54 9.22 35.63
C SER A 20 6.04 9.51 35.58
N ARG A 21 6.80 9.08 36.60
CA ARG A 21 8.25 9.21 36.63
C ARG A 21 8.87 8.57 35.39
N CYS A 22 9.68 9.32 34.65
CA CYS A 22 10.48 8.77 33.55
C CYS A 22 11.56 7.83 34.13
N ASN A 23 12.07 6.89 33.32
CA ASN A 23 13.15 6.02 33.77
C ASN A 23 14.46 6.81 33.86
N GLU A 24 14.84 7.18 35.09
CA GLU A 24 16.07 7.87 35.48
C GLU A 24 17.31 7.35 34.75
N LEU A 25 17.44 6.02 34.72
CA LEU A 25 18.60 5.34 34.14
C LEU A 25 18.70 5.57 32.64
N ALA A 26 17.56 5.65 31.95
CA ALA A 26 17.52 5.92 30.51
C ALA A 26 17.92 7.36 30.21
N THR A 27 17.37 8.35 30.92
CA THR A 27 17.73 9.77 30.73
C THR A 27 19.21 10.01 31.00
N ARG A 28 19.73 9.41 32.08
CA ARG A 28 21.16 9.45 32.42
C ARG A 28 22.04 8.85 31.33
N ALA A 29 21.67 7.67 30.81
CA ALA A 29 22.41 7.02 29.73
C ALA A 29 22.43 7.87 28.45
N TRP A 30 21.30 8.50 28.10
CA TRP A 30 21.19 9.40 26.95
C TRP A 30 22.06 10.65 27.10
N MET A 31 21.97 11.32 28.25
CA MET A 31 22.82 12.50 28.50
C MET A 31 24.29 12.13 28.44
N TRP A 32 24.69 11.00 29.06
CA TRP A 32 26.07 10.53 29.02
C TRP A 32 26.56 10.23 27.61
N ALA A 33 25.74 9.54 26.79
CA ALA A 33 26.05 9.25 25.40
C ALA A 33 26.25 10.53 24.57
N ILE A 34 25.38 11.53 24.73
CA ILE A 34 25.50 12.79 23.98
C ILE A 34 26.74 13.58 24.43
N HIS A 35 27.07 13.61 25.74
CA HIS A 35 28.31 14.24 26.22
C HIS A 35 29.54 13.61 25.59
N LEU A 36 29.61 12.27 25.54
CA LEU A 36 30.73 11.54 24.95
C LEU A 36 30.90 11.87 23.47
N ILE A 37 29.80 11.91 22.71
CA ILE A 37 29.80 12.29 21.29
C ILE A 37 30.29 13.74 21.10
N LEU A 38 29.97 14.64 22.02
CA LEU A 38 30.32 16.06 21.94
C LEU A 38 31.78 16.37 22.25
N VAL A 39 32.52 15.49 22.91
CA VAL A 39 33.93 15.76 23.29
C VAL A 39 34.80 16.07 22.07
N ILE A 40 34.72 15.23 21.03
CA ILE A 40 35.56 15.36 19.83
C ILE A 40 35.21 16.62 19.03
N PRO A 41 33.93 16.87 18.64
CA PRO A 41 33.56 18.09 17.93
C PRO A 41 33.88 19.37 18.71
N THR A 42 33.71 19.36 20.04
CA THR A 42 34.02 20.54 20.88
C THR A 42 35.52 20.82 20.91
N ALA A 43 36.36 19.79 21.03
CA ALA A 43 37.81 19.95 20.94
C ALA A 43 38.21 20.53 19.58
N MET A 44 37.71 19.95 18.48
CA MET A 44 37.98 20.42 17.13
C MET A 44 37.53 21.88 16.92
N ALA A 45 36.29 22.23 17.32
CA ALA A 45 35.79 23.59 17.25
C ALA A 45 36.68 24.56 18.02
N THR A 46 37.12 24.18 19.22
CA THR A 46 37.96 25.02 20.09
C THR A 46 39.33 25.28 19.47
N PHE A 47 40.02 24.26 18.98
CA PHE A 47 41.33 24.42 18.36
C PHE A 47 41.28 25.19 17.05
N ILE A 48 40.27 24.93 16.20
CA ILE A 48 40.08 25.68 14.96
C ILE A 48 39.74 27.15 15.27
N ALA A 49 38.83 27.40 16.22
CA ALA A 49 38.47 28.75 16.64
C ALA A 49 39.65 29.50 17.23
N ARG A 50 40.50 28.84 18.03
CA ARG A 50 41.75 29.42 18.56
C ARG A 50 42.68 29.89 17.45
N ASN A 51 42.91 29.05 16.45
CA ASN A 51 43.80 29.40 15.33
C ASN A 51 43.25 30.57 14.52
N ASN A 52 41.94 30.57 14.23
CA ASN A 52 41.30 31.67 13.51
C ASN A 52 41.28 32.96 14.33
N TYR A 53 41.04 32.88 15.64
CA TYR A 53 41.09 34.02 16.55
C TYR A 53 42.50 34.63 16.60
N LEU A 54 43.55 33.81 16.81
CA LEU A 54 44.94 34.28 16.83
C LEU A 54 45.37 34.91 15.50
N LEU A 55 44.87 34.40 14.37
CA LEU A 55 45.11 34.99 13.05
C LEU A 55 44.49 36.39 12.97
N VAL A 56 43.24 36.56 13.39
CA VAL A 56 42.54 37.86 13.36
C VAL A 56 43.08 38.84 14.41
N GLU A 57 43.54 38.36 15.56
CA GLU A 57 44.11 39.16 16.64
C GLU A 57 45.50 39.72 16.30
N ARG A 58 46.36 38.91 15.67
CA ARG A 58 47.71 39.33 15.27
C ARG A 58 47.72 40.39 14.17
N HIS A 59 46.65 40.46 13.39
CA HIS A 59 46.58 41.33 12.22
C HIS A 59 45.41 42.30 12.31
N LEU A 60 45.66 43.47 12.91
CA LEU A 60 44.67 44.55 13.06
C LEU A 60 44.02 44.97 11.72
N GLN A 61 44.73 44.81 10.60
CA GLN A 61 44.24 45.09 9.25
C GLN A 61 42.98 44.28 8.90
N LEU A 62 42.84 43.05 9.43
CA LEU A 62 41.65 42.22 9.22
C LEU A 62 40.41 42.77 9.95
N GLN A 63 40.59 43.62 10.97
CA GLN A 63 39.49 44.20 11.76
C GLN A 63 39.09 45.60 11.29
N GLN A 64 39.86 46.20 10.40
CA GLN A 64 39.62 47.54 9.86
C GLN A 64 38.66 47.50 8.66
N TYR A 65 38.03 48.64 8.36
CA TYR A 65 37.24 48.82 7.14
C TYR A 65 38.09 48.46 5.91
N PRO A 66 37.60 47.69 4.92
CA PRO A 66 36.19 47.41 4.61
C PRO A 66 35.58 46.15 5.27
N TYR A 67 36.31 45.44 6.12
CA TYR A 67 35.84 44.18 6.70
C TYR A 67 34.86 44.39 7.85
N HIS A 68 34.12 43.34 8.21
CA HIS A 68 33.09 43.43 9.23
C HIS A 68 33.69 43.69 10.63
N PRO A 69 33.29 44.78 11.33
CA PRO A 69 33.95 45.22 12.56
C PRO A 69 33.81 44.22 13.73
N LYS A 70 32.81 43.32 13.67
CA LYS A 70 32.57 42.30 14.71
C LYS A 70 33.29 40.98 14.45
N MET A 71 34.17 40.89 13.46
CA MET A 71 34.84 39.64 13.11
C MET A 71 35.71 39.10 14.25
N GLY A 72 36.55 39.96 14.85
CA GLY A 72 37.39 39.57 16.00
C GLY A 72 36.54 39.04 17.16
N LEU A 73 35.45 39.75 17.49
CA LEU A 73 34.51 39.34 18.54
C LEU A 73 33.86 37.99 18.25
N GLY A 74 33.44 37.73 17.01
CA GLY A 74 32.81 36.45 16.62
C GLY A 74 33.75 35.25 16.78
N PHE A 75 35.03 35.39 16.42
CA PHE A 75 36.03 34.33 16.64
C PHE A 75 36.40 34.20 18.12
N TYR A 76 36.54 35.32 18.83
CA TYR A 76 36.81 35.33 20.27
C TYR A 76 35.71 34.62 21.06
N MET A 77 34.44 34.93 20.82
CA MET A 77 33.32 34.29 21.52
C MET A 77 33.24 32.79 21.25
N THR A 78 33.52 32.34 20.01
CA THR A 78 33.57 30.91 19.69
C THR A 78 34.73 30.23 20.42
N TYR A 79 35.90 30.87 20.47
CA TYR A 79 37.06 30.35 21.18
C TYR A 79 36.81 30.23 22.69
N VAL A 80 36.38 31.31 23.35
CA VAL A 80 36.06 31.32 24.79
C VAL A 80 34.95 30.32 25.10
N GLY A 81 33.88 30.30 24.29
CA GLY A 81 32.79 29.34 24.44
C GLY A 81 33.28 27.88 24.36
N GLY A 82 34.16 27.57 23.40
CA GLY A 82 34.79 26.26 23.27
C GLY A 82 35.71 25.89 24.44
N VAL A 83 36.57 26.82 24.87
CA VAL A 83 37.50 26.63 25.99
C VAL A 83 36.78 26.40 27.31
N VAL A 84 35.62 27.02 27.53
CA VAL A 84 34.80 26.78 28.72
C VAL A 84 34.00 25.49 28.58
N LEU A 85 33.40 25.25 27.41
CA LEU A 85 32.56 24.08 27.16
C LEU A 85 33.35 22.77 27.23
N PHE A 86 34.57 22.71 26.69
CA PHE A 86 35.38 21.50 26.65
C PHE A 86 35.64 20.88 28.04
N PRO A 87 36.24 21.58 29.03
CA PRO A 87 36.39 21.06 30.38
C PRO A 87 35.04 20.86 31.08
N TRP A 88 34.04 21.70 30.79
CA TRP A 88 32.70 21.53 31.33
C TRP A 88 32.09 20.19 30.95
N LEU A 89 32.30 19.66 29.73
CA LEU A 89 31.79 18.33 29.34
C LEU A 89 32.30 17.22 30.26
N PHE A 90 33.56 17.28 30.71
CA PHE A 90 34.13 16.30 31.64
C PHE A 90 33.60 16.49 33.06
N VAL A 91 33.58 17.75 33.53
CA VAL A 91 33.04 18.10 34.86
C VAL A 91 31.56 17.69 34.96
N ALA A 92 30.74 18.04 33.96
CA ALA A 92 29.35 17.66 33.87
C ALA A 92 29.18 16.14 33.83
N THR A 93 30.02 15.40 33.11
CA THR A 93 29.98 13.93 33.08
C THR A 93 30.27 13.32 34.46
N LEU A 94 31.28 13.83 35.18
CA LEU A 94 31.62 13.37 36.53
C LEU A 94 30.51 13.73 37.53
N LEU A 95 29.96 14.93 37.41
CA LEU A 95 28.89 15.42 38.26
C LEU A 95 27.58 14.67 38.03
N LEU A 96 27.20 14.39 36.79
CA LEU A 96 26.06 13.52 36.45
C LEU A 96 26.25 12.09 36.98
N LYS A 97 27.50 11.63 37.13
CA LYS A 97 27.78 10.32 37.73
C LYS A 97 27.58 10.33 39.25
N LYS A 98 28.01 11.39 39.93
CA LYS A 98 28.07 11.48 41.40
C LYS A 98 26.80 12.07 42.01
N TRP A 99 26.26 13.15 41.46
CA TRP A 99 25.22 14.01 42.03
C TRP A 99 24.03 14.15 41.08
N TYR A 100 23.51 13.02 40.65
CA TYR A 100 22.31 12.99 39.82
C TYR A 100 21.06 13.40 40.64
N GLY A 101 20.07 14.02 39.99
CA GLY A 101 18.81 14.47 40.61
C GLY A 101 18.66 15.99 40.60
N THR A 102 18.66 16.64 41.77
CA THR A 102 18.33 18.08 41.92
C THR A 102 19.21 19.02 41.10
N TRP A 103 20.42 18.57 40.75
CA TRP A 103 21.40 19.31 39.98
C TRP A 103 21.19 19.26 38.46
N THR A 104 20.35 18.35 37.94
CA THR A 104 20.07 18.20 36.49
C THR A 104 19.59 19.50 35.86
N LEU A 105 18.71 20.23 36.55
CA LEU A 105 18.24 21.54 36.11
C LEU A 105 19.39 22.56 36.00
N LEU A 106 20.28 22.61 37.00
CA LEU A 106 21.42 23.53 36.97
C LEU A 106 22.37 23.20 35.81
N TYR A 107 22.63 21.91 35.56
CA TYR A 107 23.40 21.48 34.39
C TYR A 107 22.74 21.95 33.09
N GLY A 108 21.41 21.82 32.99
CA GLY A 108 20.65 22.29 31.85
C GLY A 108 20.77 23.80 31.62
N ILE A 109 20.71 24.61 32.68
CA ILE A 109 20.87 26.06 32.59
C ILE A 109 22.29 26.44 32.15
N VAL A 110 23.33 25.81 32.70
CA VAL A 110 24.72 26.07 32.28
C VAL A 110 24.92 25.65 30.82
N ASN A 111 24.42 24.47 30.43
CA ASN A 111 24.48 24.01 29.04
C ASN A 111 23.74 24.98 28.10
N LEU A 112 22.59 25.52 28.52
CA LEU A 112 21.82 26.49 27.74
C LEU A 112 22.60 27.79 27.56
N ALA A 113 23.19 28.32 28.63
CA ALA A 113 24.00 29.54 28.58
C ALA A 113 25.18 29.37 27.60
N LEU A 114 25.91 28.25 27.69
CA LEU A 114 27.01 27.94 26.78
C LEU A 114 26.53 27.78 25.33
N ALA A 115 25.40 27.11 25.10
CA ALA A 115 24.81 26.98 23.77
C ALA A 115 24.46 28.35 23.17
N ILE A 116 23.86 29.24 23.96
CA ILE A 116 23.50 30.60 23.57
C ILE A 116 24.75 31.41 23.23
N THR A 117 25.82 31.34 24.04
CA THR A 117 27.09 32.04 23.75
C THR A 117 27.69 31.61 22.42
N ILE A 118 27.76 30.30 22.15
CA ILE A 118 28.29 29.78 20.88
C ILE A 118 27.35 30.14 19.71
N ALA A 119 26.03 30.07 19.90
CA ALA A 119 25.06 30.46 18.89
C ALA A 119 25.20 31.92 18.48
N MET A 120 25.35 32.84 19.43
CA MET A 120 25.62 34.25 19.12
C MET A 120 26.91 34.41 18.30
N ALA A 121 27.97 33.70 18.67
CA ALA A 121 29.23 33.72 17.93
C ALA A 121 29.08 33.22 16.48
N ILE A 122 28.34 32.13 16.26
CA ILE A 122 28.00 31.58 14.94
C ILE A 122 27.20 32.60 14.11
N THR A 123 26.22 33.27 14.72
CA THR A 123 25.41 34.28 13.99
C THR A 123 26.25 35.49 13.57
N MET A 124 27.22 35.92 14.38
CA MET A 124 28.17 36.96 13.99
C MET A 124 29.08 36.50 12.85
N GLN A 125 29.58 35.27 12.92
CA GLN A 125 30.44 34.68 11.89
C GLN A 125 29.73 34.50 10.55
N ALA A 126 28.43 34.18 10.56
CA ALA A 126 27.63 34.01 9.36
C ALA A 126 27.50 35.30 8.51
N GLN A 127 27.80 36.47 9.07
CA GLN A 127 27.75 37.75 8.35
C GLN A 127 28.91 37.92 7.37
N PHE A 128 30.04 37.25 7.62
CA PHE A 128 31.26 37.39 6.83
C PHE A 128 31.84 36.07 6.29
N LEU A 129 31.41 34.91 6.80
CA LEU A 129 31.78 33.60 6.26
C LEU A 129 30.72 33.07 5.27
N PRO A 130 31.13 32.35 4.21
CA PRO A 130 30.18 31.64 3.38
C PRO A 130 29.55 30.47 4.16
N ALA A 131 28.25 30.23 3.96
CA ALA A 131 27.49 29.21 4.68
C ALA A 131 27.92 27.76 4.36
N SER A 132 28.78 27.54 3.36
CA SER A 132 29.27 26.20 3.01
C SER A 132 30.68 26.22 2.43
N SER A 133 31.40 25.10 2.56
CA SER A 133 32.76 24.94 2.02
C SER A 133 32.82 25.05 0.49
N ASN A 134 31.69 24.82 -0.20
CA ASN A 134 31.59 25.03 -1.64
C ASN A 134 31.63 26.52 -2.02
N GLY A 135 31.30 27.42 -1.07
CA GLY A 135 31.50 28.86 -1.22
C GLY A 135 32.97 29.29 -1.25
N CYS A 136 33.90 28.41 -0.87
CA CYS A 136 35.34 28.69 -0.91
C CYS A 136 36.04 28.23 -2.19
N LYS A 137 35.42 27.33 -2.97
CA LYS A 137 36.05 26.70 -4.14
C LYS A 137 36.06 27.61 -5.37
N ASP A 138 36.84 27.25 -6.38
CA ASP A 138 36.80 27.83 -7.73
C ASP A 138 37.05 29.34 -7.74
N GLY A 139 37.97 29.82 -6.89
CA GLY A 139 38.29 31.24 -6.76
C GLY A 139 37.20 32.08 -6.07
N LYS A 140 36.09 31.48 -5.61
CA LYS A 140 35.04 32.21 -4.88
C LYS A 140 35.53 32.78 -3.55
N ALA A 141 36.49 32.13 -2.90
CA ALA A 141 37.15 32.69 -1.72
C ALA A 141 37.84 34.03 -2.02
N MET A 142 38.45 34.19 -3.20
CA MET A 142 39.14 35.43 -3.59
C MET A 142 38.16 36.57 -3.87
N ASN A 143 36.93 36.24 -4.28
CA ASN A 143 35.89 37.20 -4.65
C ASN A 143 34.81 37.37 -3.56
N TRP A 144 34.96 36.75 -2.40
CA TRP A 144 33.95 36.78 -1.35
C TRP A 144 33.92 38.14 -0.64
N GLN A 145 32.77 38.82 -0.72
CA GLN A 145 32.50 40.13 -0.09
C GLN A 145 33.59 41.20 -0.39
N VAL A 146 34.04 41.26 -1.64
CA VAL A 146 34.99 42.30 -2.09
C VAL A 146 34.26 43.65 -2.20
N VAL A 147 34.76 44.66 -1.52
CA VAL A 147 34.25 46.05 -1.57
C VAL A 147 35.35 46.95 -2.10
N GLY A 148 35.06 47.79 -3.11
CA GLY A 148 35.91 48.92 -3.49
C GLY A 148 37.33 48.59 -3.98
N GLY A 149 37.55 47.43 -4.59
CA GLY A 149 38.88 47.04 -5.09
C GLY A 149 39.86 46.55 -4.03
N HIS A 150 39.40 46.38 -2.78
CA HIS A 150 40.20 45.75 -1.72
C HIS A 150 40.23 44.22 -1.89
N ASP A 151 41.28 43.59 -1.38
CA ASP A 151 41.37 42.13 -1.33
C ASP A 151 40.21 41.54 -0.51
N SER A 152 39.71 40.35 -0.89
CA SER A 152 38.79 39.62 -0.01
C SER A 152 39.44 39.29 1.33
N LEU A 153 38.60 39.11 2.37
CA LEU A 153 39.05 38.75 3.72
C LEU A 153 40.03 37.57 3.70
N PHE A 154 39.72 36.53 2.92
CA PHE A 154 40.52 35.31 2.84
C PHE A 154 41.82 35.51 2.09
N MET A 155 41.85 36.38 1.08
CA MET A 155 43.06 36.71 0.34
C MET A 155 44.01 37.56 1.18
N LEU A 156 43.49 38.56 1.89
CA LEU A 156 44.30 39.36 2.82
C LEU A 156 44.84 38.49 3.96
N ALA A 157 44.00 37.62 4.54
CA ALA A 157 44.44 36.68 5.58
C ALA A 157 45.54 35.73 5.07
N ALA A 158 45.48 35.28 3.81
CA ALA A 158 46.49 34.41 3.20
C ALA A 158 47.82 35.12 2.95
N LYS A 159 47.77 36.40 2.54
CA LYS A 159 48.94 37.25 2.43
C LYS A 159 49.59 37.45 3.80
N LEU A 160 48.81 37.67 4.85
CA LEU A 160 49.32 37.99 6.18
C LEU A 160 49.86 36.79 6.98
N ASP A 161 49.30 35.59 6.82
CA ASP A 161 49.76 34.41 7.57
C ASP A 161 51.18 33.95 7.12
N ARG A 162 51.45 33.90 5.81
CA ARG A 162 52.70 33.35 5.24
C ARG A 162 53.14 33.92 3.88
N ASN A 163 52.64 35.10 3.48
CA ASN A 163 52.88 35.68 2.15
C ASN A 163 52.51 34.76 0.96
N ASP A 164 51.51 33.90 1.12
CA ASP A 164 51.11 32.95 0.08
C ASP A 164 49.64 33.14 -0.32
N ALA A 165 49.41 33.96 -1.34
CA ALA A 165 48.07 34.29 -1.85
C ALA A 165 47.30 33.04 -2.34
N ASN A 166 47.99 31.97 -2.74
CA ASN A 166 47.35 30.73 -3.22
C ASN A 166 46.63 29.97 -2.10
N LYS A 167 46.82 30.34 -0.83
CA LYS A 167 46.17 29.72 0.33
C LYS A 167 44.82 30.32 0.73
N ALA A 168 44.31 31.32 0.01
CA ALA A 168 43.02 31.95 0.32
C ALA A 168 41.87 30.94 0.42
N GLU A 169 41.81 29.96 -0.50
CA GLU A 169 40.81 28.89 -0.47
C GLU A 169 40.97 27.98 0.75
N ALA A 170 42.21 27.65 1.14
CA ALA A 170 42.50 26.82 2.31
C ALA A 170 42.09 27.52 3.62
N ILE A 171 42.38 28.82 3.75
CA ILE A 171 41.97 29.63 4.91
C ILE A 171 40.45 29.73 4.97
N CYS A 172 39.79 30.01 3.85
CA CYS A 172 38.33 30.03 3.78
C CYS A 172 37.74 28.68 4.22
N LYS A 173 38.24 27.57 3.69
CA LYS A 173 37.78 26.22 4.07
C LYS A 173 37.98 25.94 5.55
N ASN A 174 39.12 26.34 6.13
CA ASN A 174 39.40 26.14 7.55
C ASN A 174 38.45 26.97 8.45
N MET A 175 38.18 28.23 8.09
CA MET A 175 37.23 29.08 8.82
C MET A 175 35.81 28.54 8.75
N VAL A 176 35.35 28.12 7.56
CA VAL A 176 34.02 27.53 7.36
C VAL A 176 33.89 26.17 8.05
N ALA A 177 34.96 25.36 8.06
CA ALA A 177 34.99 24.11 8.81
C ALA A 177 34.81 24.38 10.31
N GLY A 178 35.54 25.36 10.86
CA GLY A 178 35.37 25.80 12.25
C GLY A 178 33.95 26.23 12.57
N TRP A 179 33.35 27.06 11.71
CA TRP A 179 31.95 27.50 11.83
C TRP A 179 30.95 26.34 11.79
N THR A 180 31.17 25.37 10.89
CA THR A 180 30.30 24.19 10.75
C THR A 180 30.37 23.27 11.96
N VAL A 181 31.58 23.02 12.47
CA VAL A 181 31.79 22.20 13.68
C VAL A 181 31.23 22.92 14.91
N ALA A 182 31.45 24.24 15.06
CA ALA A 182 30.85 25.03 16.13
C ALA A 182 29.32 25.01 16.08
N SER A 183 28.72 25.08 14.88
CA SER A 183 27.27 24.96 14.69
C SER A 183 26.74 23.59 15.12
N THR A 184 27.49 22.52 14.83
CA THR A 184 27.16 21.17 15.28
C THR A 184 27.23 21.07 16.80
N VAL A 185 28.27 21.63 17.43
CA VAL A 185 28.42 21.69 18.89
C VAL A 185 27.26 22.45 19.54
N ALA A 186 26.89 23.63 19.01
CA ALA A 186 25.78 24.42 19.51
C ALA A 186 24.46 23.64 19.44
N PHE A 187 24.18 22.97 18.32
CA PHE A 187 22.97 22.16 18.16
C PHE A 187 22.85 21.05 19.22
N PHE A 188 23.89 20.23 19.35
CA PHE A 188 23.87 19.15 20.34
C PHE A 188 23.83 19.69 21.77
N GLN A 189 24.42 20.87 22.00
CA GLN A 189 24.39 21.49 23.31
C GLN A 189 23.01 22.08 23.67
N PHE A 190 22.25 22.58 22.68
CA PHE A 190 20.83 22.88 22.86
C PHE A 190 20.01 21.62 23.16
N VAL A 191 20.31 20.49 22.52
CA VAL A 191 19.63 19.21 22.80
C VAL A 191 19.93 18.74 24.23
N LEU A 192 21.18 18.84 24.69
CA LEU A 192 21.55 18.53 26.07
C LEU A 192 20.89 19.48 27.08
N ALA A 193 20.92 20.78 26.82
CA ALA A 193 20.25 21.78 27.63
C ALA A 193 18.75 21.49 27.71
N TYR A 194 18.14 21.18 26.56
CA TYR A 194 16.74 20.77 26.48
C TYR A 194 16.51 19.56 27.38
N ILE A 195 17.16 18.42 27.13
CA ILE A 195 16.95 17.19 27.91
C ILE A 195 17.15 17.45 29.42
N SER A 196 18.17 18.21 29.81
CA SER A 196 18.51 18.47 31.21
C SER A 196 17.50 19.41 31.92
N VAL A 197 17.01 20.45 31.24
CA VAL A 197 16.00 21.37 31.81
C VAL A 197 14.64 20.69 31.89
N PHE A 198 14.33 19.87 30.88
CA PHE A 198 12.97 19.44 30.58
C PHE A 198 12.65 18.02 31.07
N PHE A 199 13.64 17.14 31.22
CA PHE A 199 13.48 15.81 31.82
C PHE A 199 13.93 15.78 33.29
N ASP A 200 13.82 16.92 33.99
CA ASP A 200 14.08 16.98 35.44
C ASP A 200 13.05 16.10 36.19
N GLU A 201 13.54 15.29 37.12
CA GLU A 201 12.81 14.23 37.82
C GLU A 201 11.82 14.74 38.88
N ARG A 202 11.73 16.05 39.02
CA ARG A 202 10.80 16.68 39.94
C ARG A 202 9.38 16.31 39.49
N GLU A 203 8.66 15.60 40.36
CA GLU A 203 7.24 15.24 40.19
C GLU A 203 6.36 16.45 39.83
N PHE A 204 6.86 17.64 40.15
CA PHE A 204 6.27 18.95 39.92
C PHE A 204 7.27 19.87 39.20
N SER A 205 7.77 19.45 38.03
CA SER A 205 8.60 20.34 37.21
C SER A 205 7.74 21.48 36.64
N LEU A 206 8.08 22.72 37.00
CA LEU A 206 7.43 23.95 36.53
C LEU A 206 7.58 24.16 35.01
N LEU A 207 8.50 23.42 34.37
CA LEU A 207 8.86 23.50 32.96
C LEU A 207 8.47 22.24 32.18
N ASN A 208 7.61 21.36 32.73
CA ASN A 208 7.39 20.02 32.16
C ASN A 208 6.92 20.05 30.68
N PRO A 209 7.58 19.32 29.74
CA PRO A 209 7.65 19.63 28.32
C PRO A 209 7.09 18.51 27.44
N VAL A 210 6.27 17.62 27.99
CA VAL A 210 5.61 16.55 27.25
C VAL A 210 4.71 17.12 26.12
N ARG A 211 4.49 18.44 26.08
CA ARG A 211 3.84 19.12 24.96
C ARG A 211 4.78 19.37 23.76
N PRO A 212 5.76 20.29 23.76
CA PRO A 212 6.35 20.78 22.51
C PRO A 212 7.11 19.75 21.67
N LEU A 213 7.88 18.81 22.24
CA LEU A 213 8.65 17.85 21.41
C LEU A 213 7.78 16.70 20.91
N VAL A 214 6.85 16.19 21.71
CA VAL A 214 5.85 15.21 21.24
C VAL A 214 4.93 15.86 20.21
N TRP A 215 4.48 17.10 20.43
CA TRP A 215 3.75 17.86 19.41
C TRP A 215 4.60 18.13 18.18
N LEU A 216 5.89 18.46 18.30
CA LEU A 216 6.78 18.67 17.17
C LEU A 216 6.94 17.37 16.37
N VAL A 217 7.19 16.24 17.03
CA VAL A 217 7.26 14.91 16.39
C VAL A 217 5.91 14.55 15.76
N ILE A 218 4.78 14.78 16.43
CA ILE A 218 3.44 14.57 15.87
C ILE A 218 3.15 15.54 14.71
N ILE A 219 3.63 16.79 14.74
CA ILE A 219 3.42 17.78 13.68
C ILE A 219 4.32 17.47 12.46
N LEU A 220 5.55 17.00 12.67
CA LEU A 220 6.48 16.68 11.59
C LEU A 220 6.18 15.31 10.97
N ILE A 221 5.96 14.30 11.81
CA ILE A 221 5.82 12.90 11.38
C ILE A 221 4.34 12.50 11.26
N GLY A 222 3.47 13.06 12.10
CA GLY A 222 2.05 12.71 12.13
C GLY A 222 1.30 12.99 10.83
N PRO A 223 1.50 14.12 10.11
CA PRO A 223 0.89 14.31 8.79
C PRO A 223 1.31 13.22 7.80
N ALA A 224 2.59 12.83 7.78
CA ALA A 224 3.06 11.77 6.89
C ALA A 224 2.41 10.42 7.23
N PHE A 225 2.31 10.06 8.51
CA PHE A 225 1.60 8.86 8.95
C PHE A 225 0.09 8.93 8.67
N PHE A 226 -0.54 10.07 8.92
CA PHE A 226 -1.96 10.29 8.67
C PHE A 226 -2.28 10.16 7.18
N VAL A 227 -1.49 10.80 6.32
CA VAL A 227 -1.61 10.70 4.86
C VAL A 227 -1.41 9.24 4.42
N HIS A 228 -0.38 8.58 4.95
CA HIS A 228 -0.06 7.22 4.54
C HIS A 228 -1.09 6.17 4.98
N ASP A 229 -1.58 6.25 6.22
CA ASP A 229 -2.41 5.21 6.82
C ASP A 229 -3.92 5.47 6.68
N LEU A 230 -4.34 6.72 6.48
CA LEU A 230 -5.76 7.07 6.34
C LEU A 230 -6.11 7.57 4.94
N ILE A 231 -5.32 8.48 4.38
CA ILE A 231 -5.63 9.11 3.09
C ILE A 231 -5.36 8.14 1.92
N PHE A 232 -4.15 7.57 1.81
CA PHE A 232 -3.83 6.70 0.67
C PHE A 232 -4.73 5.47 0.52
N PRO A 233 -5.13 4.75 1.59
CA PRO A 233 -6.10 3.65 1.47
C PRO A 233 -7.45 4.11 0.91
N ARG A 234 -7.93 5.29 1.31
CA ARG A 234 -9.19 5.86 0.80
C ARG A 234 -9.08 6.30 -0.65
N ILE A 235 -8.00 6.97 -1.03
CA ILE A 235 -7.73 7.33 -2.43
C ILE A 235 -7.66 6.08 -3.31
N ARG A 236 -6.95 5.03 -2.87
CA ARG A 236 -6.89 3.75 -3.61
C ARG A 236 -8.25 3.09 -3.74
N LEU A 237 -9.04 3.07 -2.67
CA LEU A 237 -10.41 2.56 -2.72
C LEU A 237 -11.23 3.35 -3.76
N TRP A 238 -11.18 4.67 -3.70
CA TRP A 238 -11.89 5.56 -4.62
C TRP A 238 -11.45 5.37 -6.08
N LEU A 239 -10.14 5.25 -6.35
CA LEU A 239 -9.60 4.92 -7.68
C LEU A 239 -10.06 3.55 -8.18
N SER A 240 -10.16 2.56 -7.30
CA SER A 240 -10.71 1.24 -7.63
C SER A 240 -12.21 1.31 -7.95
N TYR A 241 -12.96 2.15 -7.22
CA TYR A 241 -14.37 2.44 -7.52
C TYR A 241 -14.54 3.09 -8.88
N THR A 242 -13.83 4.19 -9.15
CA THR A 242 -13.93 4.92 -10.41
C THR A 242 -13.55 4.06 -11.59
N LYS A 243 -12.45 3.29 -11.51
CA LYS A 243 -12.04 2.36 -12.59
C LYS A 243 -13.11 1.36 -12.94
N LYS A 244 -13.74 0.73 -11.94
CA LYS A 244 -14.78 -0.27 -12.18
C LYS A 244 -16.11 0.38 -12.60
N GLY A 245 -16.44 1.58 -12.10
CA GLY A 245 -17.59 2.36 -12.57
C GLY A 245 -17.45 2.76 -14.04
N VAL A 246 -16.27 3.24 -14.46
CA VAL A 246 -15.94 3.52 -15.87
C VAL A 246 -15.96 2.24 -16.71
N ALA A 247 -15.46 1.12 -16.18
CA ALA A 247 -15.52 -0.16 -16.88
C ALA A 247 -16.96 -0.63 -17.09
N GLU A 248 -17.84 -0.46 -16.10
CA GLU A 248 -19.27 -0.75 -16.22
C GLU A 248 -19.93 0.12 -17.30
N LEU A 249 -19.66 1.43 -17.29
CA LEU A 249 -20.15 2.37 -18.31
C LEU A 249 -19.70 2.01 -19.74
N ARG A 250 -18.56 1.31 -19.88
CA ARG A 250 -18.04 0.83 -21.18
C ARG A 250 -18.48 -0.59 -21.51
N SER A 251 -18.86 -1.39 -20.51
CA SER A 251 -19.11 -2.84 -20.61
C SER A 251 -20.60 -3.18 -20.58
N THR A 252 -21.45 -2.30 -21.13
CA THR A 252 -22.90 -2.50 -21.24
C THR A 252 -23.32 -3.55 -22.27
N LYS A 253 -22.39 -4.24 -22.93
CA LYS A 253 -22.75 -5.40 -23.72
C LYS A 253 -23.01 -6.56 -22.78
N ASP A 254 -24.29 -6.80 -22.50
CA ASP A 254 -24.72 -8.06 -21.96
C ASP A 254 -24.11 -9.17 -22.80
N LEU A 255 -23.45 -10.10 -22.11
CA LEU A 255 -22.83 -11.21 -22.80
C LEU A 255 -23.99 -12.03 -23.33
N GLN A 256 -24.32 -11.82 -24.60
CA GLN A 256 -25.23 -12.67 -25.34
C GLN A 256 -24.53 -14.01 -25.48
N ILE A 257 -24.59 -14.81 -24.42
CA ILE A 257 -24.44 -16.23 -24.57
C ILE A 257 -25.70 -16.60 -25.34
N PRO A 258 -25.58 -17.03 -26.61
CA PRO A 258 -26.74 -17.51 -27.31
C PRO A 258 -27.36 -18.53 -26.36
N PRO A 259 -28.60 -18.31 -25.87
CA PRO A 259 -29.24 -19.31 -25.06
C PRO A 259 -29.05 -20.60 -25.84
N GLN A 260 -28.51 -21.62 -25.18
CA GLN A 260 -28.46 -22.91 -25.86
C GLN A 260 -29.87 -23.12 -26.34
N THR A 261 -30.06 -23.17 -27.66
CA THR A 261 -31.39 -23.24 -28.23
C THR A 261 -31.99 -24.47 -27.56
N GLN A 262 -32.88 -24.22 -26.61
CA GLN A 262 -33.70 -25.29 -26.09
C GLN A 262 -34.38 -25.74 -27.35
N PHE A 263 -34.09 -26.97 -27.74
CA PHE A 263 -34.73 -27.57 -28.88
C PHE A 263 -36.21 -27.61 -28.50
N THR A 264 -36.94 -26.55 -28.87
CA THR A 264 -38.38 -26.40 -28.75
C THR A 264 -38.91 -26.96 -30.04
N PRO A 265 -39.30 -28.22 -30.03
CA PRO A 265 -39.55 -28.89 -31.28
C PRO A 265 -40.96 -28.51 -31.71
N GLN A 266 -41.14 -28.28 -33.00
CA GLN A 266 -42.44 -27.85 -33.54
C GLN A 266 -43.38 -29.07 -33.58
N TYR A 267 -44.19 -29.22 -32.52
CA TYR A 267 -45.00 -30.42 -32.25
C TYR A 267 -46.48 -30.32 -32.52
N GLN A 268 -46.99 -29.20 -33.02
CA GLN A 268 -48.43 -29.04 -33.20
C GLN A 268 -49.05 -30.06 -34.18
N SER A 269 -48.25 -30.90 -34.85
CA SER A 269 -48.75 -31.94 -35.76
C SER A 269 -47.88 -33.20 -35.91
N PHE A 270 -46.85 -33.43 -35.08
CA PHE A 270 -45.99 -34.61 -35.26
C PHE A 270 -46.46 -35.82 -34.45
N GLU A 271 -47.27 -36.67 -35.07
CA GLU A 271 -47.47 -38.03 -34.59
C GLU A 271 -46.25 -38.88 -34.99
N ALA A 272 -45.51 -39.37 -34.00
CA ALA A 272 -44.39 -40.26 -34.28
C ALA A 272 -44.91 -41.51 -35.02
N PRO A 273 -44.34 -41.87 -36.18
CA PRO A 273 -44.76 -43.08 -36.89
C PRO A 273 -44.61 -44.29 -35.95
N LYS A 274 -45.69 -45.08 -35.86
CA LYS A 274 -45.77 -46.32 -35.05
C LYS A 274 -44.96 -47.44 -35.70
N THR A 275 -43.66 -47.23 -35.84
CA THR A 275 -42.74 -48.29 -36.24
C THR A 275 -42.57 -49.28 -35.09
N LYS A 276 -42.25 -50.55 -35.41
CA LYS A 276 -41.98 -51.57 -34.39
C LYS A 276 -40.87 -51.11 -33.41
N LEU A 277 -39.84 -50.43 -33.91
CA LEU A 277 -38.74 -49.91 -33.10
C LEU A 277 -39.20 -48.81 -32.13
N THR A 278 -39.99 -47.84 -32.59
CA THR A 278 -40.50 -46.76 -31.73
C THR A 278 -41.41 -47.30 -30.64
N ASN A 279 -42.24 -48.32 -30.93
CA ASN A 279 -43.05 -49.00 -29.92
C ASN A 279 -42.21 -49.71 -28.86
N VAL A 280 -41.10 -50.36 -29.26
CA VAL A 280 -40.18 -51.03 -28.32
C VAL A 280 -39.44 -50.01 -27.45
N LEU A 281 -38.91 -48.94 -28.04
CA LEU A 281 -38.19 -47.89 -27.30
C LEU A 281 -39.15 -47.04 -26.43
N ALA A 282 -40.45 -47.03 -26.73
CA ALA A 282 -41.45 -46.34 -25.92
C ALA A 282 -41.65 -47.01 -24.55
N ILE A 283 -41.36 -48.31 -24.45
CA ILE A 283 -41.38 -49.03 -23.18
C ILE A 283 -40.15 -48.61 -22.37
N GLU A 284 -40.36 -47.82 -21.32
CA GLU A 284 -39.28 -47.22 -20.53
C GLU A 284 -38.30 -48.26 -19.98
N HIS A 285 -38.79 -49.38 -19.45
CA HIS A 285 -37.92 -50.45 -18.94
C HIS A 285 -37.00 -51.05 -20.00
N VAL A 286 -37.50 -51.21 -21.23
CA VAL A 286 -36.71 -51.74 -22.35
C VAL A 286 -35.66 -50.72 -22.77
N LEU A 287 -36.05 -49.45 -22.86
CA LEU A 287 -35.11 -48.35 -23.14
C LEU A 287 -34.02 -48.26 -22.07
N LEU A 288 -34.37 -48.30 -20.79
CA LEU A 288 -33.40 -48.22 -19.69
C LEU A 288 -32.47 -49.44 -19.65
N ASN A 289 -32.98 -50.63 -19.97
CA ASN A 289 -32.17 -51.85 -20.07
C ASN A 289 -31.16 -51.73 -21.23
N LEU A 290 -31.61 -51.28 -22.41
CA LEU A 290 -30.74 -51.01 -23.56
C LEU A 290 -29.68 -49.95 -23.21
N ILE A 291 -30.09 -48.88 -22.53
CA ILE A 291 -29.22 -47.79 -22.07
C ILE A 291 -28.14 -48.27 -21.09
N GLY A 292 -28.44 -49.30 -20.30
CA GLY A 292 -27.46 -49.94 -19.40
C GLY A 292 -26.21 -50.45 -20.10
N TYR A 293 -26.32 -50.79 -21.38
CA TYR A 293 -25.23 -51.36 -22.18
C TYR A 293 -24.60 -50.40 -23.19
N ILE A 294 -25.07 -49.15 -23.27
CA ILE A 294 -24.55 -48.16 -24.22
C ILE A 294 -24.03 -46.92 -23.50
N HIS A 295 -23.12 -46.20 -24.15
CA HIS A 295 -22.60 -44.97 -23.59
C HIS A 295 -23.59 -43.83 -23.81
N PHE A 296 -23.55 -42.81 -22.96
CA PHE A 296 -24.44 -41.64 -23.09
C PHE A 296 -24.31 -40.96 -24.48
N GLU A 297 -23.11 -40.97 -25.05
CA GLU A 297 -22.87 -40.48 -26.41
C GLU A 297 -23.64 -41.28 -27.46
N ASP A 298 -23.73 -42.60 -27.28
CA ASP A 298 -24.47 -43.50 -28.16
C ASP A 298 -25.99 -43.27 -28.03
N VAL A 299 -26.49 -42.95 -26.82
CA VAL A 299 -27.89 -42.53 -26.62
C VAL A 299 -28.19 -41.22 -27.35
N VAL A 300 -27.28 -40.25 -27.27
CA VAL A 300 -27.41 -38.99 -28.02
C VAL A 300 -27.39 -39.25 -29.52
N ASN A 301 -26.49 -40.10 -30.02
CA ASN A 301 -26.43 -40.45 -31.43
C ASN A 301 -27.66 -41.23 -31.89
N LEU A 302 -28.19 -42.15 -31.06
CA LEU A 302 -29.44 -42.86 -31.30
C LEU A 302 -30.60 -41.87 -31.48
N SER A 303 -30.71 -40.85 -30.61
CA SER A 303 -31.72 -39.78 -30.74
C SER A 303 -31.54 -38.86 -31.96
N ARG A 304 -30.38 -38.93 -32.63
CA ARG A 304 -30.11 -38.15 -33.84
C ARG A 304 -30.43 -38.92 -35.11
N THR A 305 -30.61 -40.24 -35.05
CA THR A 305 -30.87 -41.10 -36.22
C THR A 305 -32.14 -40.70 -36.96
N CYS A 306 -33.25 -40.49 -36.25
CA CYS A 306 -34.49 -39.98 -36.83
C CYS A 306 -35.31 -39.20 -35.81
N ARG A 307 -36.27 -38.39 -36.29
CA ARG A 307 -37.15 -37.59 -35.45
C ARG A 307 -37.99 -38.46 -34.50
N ALA A 308 -38.54 -39.57 -34.99
CA ALA A 308 -39.40 -40.45 -34.20
C ALA A 308 -38.65 -41.11 -33.02
N VAL A 309 -37.41 -41.57 -33.23
CA VAL A 309 -36.57 -42.12 -32.15
C VAL A 309 -36.19 -41.03 -31.15
N ARG A 310 -35.95 -39.79 -31.62
CA ARG A 310 -35.71 -38.65 -30.71
C ARG A 310 -36.89 -38.43 -29.76
N GLU A 311 -38.11 -38.43 -30.27
CA GLU A 311 -39.32 -38.26 -29.44
C GLU A 311 -39.45 -39.32 -28.37
N VAL A 312 -39.13 -40.55 -28.74
CA VAL A 312 -39.25 -41.69 -27.83
C VAL A 312 -38.12 -41.66 -26.79
N VAL A 313 -36.90 -41.29 -27.16
CA VAL A 313 -35.75 -41.26 -26.23
C VAL A 313 -35.77 -40.00 -25.35
N TYR A 314 -35.99 -38.83 -25.94
CA TYR A 314 -36.03 -37.51 -25.28
C TYR A 314 -37.38 -36.82 -25.53
N PRO A 315 -38.47 -37.33 -24.93
CA PRO A 315 -39.77 -36.69 -25.04
C PRO A 315 -39.72 -35.28 -24.44
N PRO A 316 -40.27 -34.28 -25.12
CA PRO A 316 -40.16 -32.87 -24.73
C PRO A 316 -40.88 -32.56 -23.42
N GLN A 317 -42.03 -33.19 -23.19
CA GLN A 317 -42.88 -32.98 -22.01
C GLN A 317 -42.23 -33.51 -20.74
N ASP A 318 -41.30 -34.47 -20.88
CA ASP A 318 -40.72 -35.23 -19.78
C ASP A 318 -39.19 -35.18 -19.80
N LEU A 319 -38.60 -34.21 -20.51
CA LEU A 319 -37.16 -34.11 -20.71
C LEU A 319 -36.42 -33.92 -19.37
N ASP A 320 -37.00 -33.14 -18.47
CA ASP A 320 -36.45 -32.85 -17.15
C ASP A 320 -36.40 -34.08 -16.23
N TYR A 321 -37.34 -35.02 -16.39
CA TYR A 321 -37.39 -36.26 -15.61
C TYR A 321 -36.61 -37.39 -16.28
N ARG A 322 -36.70 -37.49 -17.61
CA ARG A 322 -36.12 -38.57 -18.40
C ARG A 322 -34.61 -38.43 -18.53
N VAL A 323 -34.08 -37.24 -18.82
CA VAL A 323 -32.62 -37.03 -18.99
C VAL A 323 -31.84 -37.50 -17.76
N PRO A 324 -32.20 -37.15 -16.51
CA PRO A 324 -31.52 -37.67 -15.32
C PRO A 324 -31.54 -39.20 -15.20
N LYS A 325 -32.66 -39.85 -15.54
CA LYS A 325 -32.76 -41.33 -15.54
C LYS A 325 -31.85 -41.96 -16.58
N LEU A 326 -31.95 -41.53 -17.84
CA LEU A 326 -31.08 -42.05 -18.92
C LEU A 326 -29.61 -41.84 -18.53
N THR A 327 -29.27 -40.67 -18.00
CA THR A 327 -27.91 -40.33 -17.56
C THR A 327 -27.47 -41.10 -16.31
N ARG A 328 -28.39 -41.65 -15.51
CA ARG A 328 -28.08 -42.54 -14.37
C ARG A 328 -27.82 -43.97 -14.83
N HIS A 329 -28.54 -44.45 -15.85
CA HIS A 329 -28.42 -45.80 -16.39
C HIS A 329 -27.34 -45.94 -17.47
N CYS A 330 -26.94 -44.86 -18.14
CA CYS A 330 -25.81 -44.87 -19.07
C CYS A 330 -24.49 -45.10 -18.33
N CYS A 331 -23.65 -45.97 -18.88
CA CYS A 331 -22.29 -46.25 -18.43
C CYS A 331 -22.19 -46.80 -16.99
N SER A 332 -21.39 -47.88 -16.79
CA SER A 332 -21.20 -48.51 -15.47
C SER A 332 -20.92 -47.49 -14.35
N ILE A 333 -21.65 -47.63 -13.23
CA ILE A 333 -21.86 -46.61 -12.19
C ILE A 333 -20.57 -46.25 -11.42
N ALA A 334 -19.58 -47.14 -11.39
CA ALA A 334 -18.46 -47.06 -10.45
C ALA A 334 -17.54 -45.83 -10.64
N GLU A 335 -17.40 -45.31 -11.88
CA GLU A 335 -16.46 -44.22 -12.18
C GLU A 335 -17.04 -43.23 -13.19
N GLN A 336 -18.08 -42.48 -12.77
CA GLN A 336 -18.69 -41.44 -13.60
C GLN A 336 -18.01 -40.08 -13.35
N SER A 337 -17.16 -39.63 -14.27
CA SER A 337 -16.68 -38.24 -14.32
C SER A 337 -17.55 -37.41 -15.27
N LYS A 338 -17.44 -36.07 -15.23
CA LYS A 338 -18.14 -35.17 -16.15
C LYS A 338 -17.15 -34.61 -17.15
N CYS A 339 -17.48 -34.65 -18.44
CA CYS A 339 -16.70 -33.98 -19.46
C CYS A 339 -16.60 -32.48 -19.16
N LEU A 340 -15.37 -31.97 -19.10
CA LEU A 340 -15.06 -30.60 -18.71
C LEU A 340 -15.69 -29.55 -19.64
N TYR A 341 -15.95 -29.89 -20.90
CA TYR A 341 -16.44 -28.97 -21.92
C TYR A 341 -17.96 -29.01 -22.09
N CYS A 342 -18.55 -30.20 -22.24
CA CYS A 342 -19.98 -30.35 -22.47
C CYS A 342 -20.81 -30.65 -21.20
N ASN A 343 -20.18 -30.95 -20.07
CA ASN A 343 -20.80 -31.43 -18.82
C ASN A 343 -21.50 -32.80 -18.92
N ASN A 344 -21.40 -33.53 -20.05
CA ASN A 344 -21.95 -34.89 -20.16
C ASN A 344 -21.22 -35.84 -19.21
N LYS A 345 -21.93 -36.83 -18.67
CA LYS A 345 -21.28 -37.90 -17.91
C LYS A 345 -20.47 -38.81 -18.84
N ILE A 346 -19.30 -39.20 -18.39
CA ILE A 346 -18.38 -40.11 -19.07
C ILE A 346 -17.94 -41.19 -18.07
N CYS A 347 -17.86 -42.44 -18.52
CA CYS A 347 -17.20 -43.51 -17.77
C CYS A 347 -15.71 -43.57 -18.12
N GLY A 348 -14.94 -44.35 -17.36
CA GLY A 348 -13.52 -44.59 -17.62
C GLY A 348 -13.20 -45.02 -19.06
N SER A 349 -14.06 -45.82 -19.71
CA SER A 349 -13.85 -46.23 -21.12
C SER A 349 -14.05 -45.09 -22.14
N CYS A 350 -14.99 -44.18 -21.85
CA CYS A 350 -15.30 -43.00 -22.68
C CYS A 350 -14.43 -41.78 -22.37
N GLN A 351 -13.80 -41.77 -21.20
CA GLN A 351 -12.95 -40.70 -20.74
C GLN A 351 -11.67 -40.68 -21.58
N ARG A 352 -11.40 -39.51 -22.16
CA ARG A 352 -10.12 -39.19 -22.76
C ARG A 352 -9.47 -38.13 -21.90
N ASN A 353 -8.19 -38.31 -21.63
CA ASN A 353 -7.39 -37.39 -20.82
C ASN A 353 -6.31 -36.74 -21.69
N PRO A 354 -6.66 -35.88 -22.66
CA PRO A 354 -5.66 -35.15 -23.40
C PRO A 354 -4.92 -34.16 -22.49
N LEU A 355 -3.64 -33.95 -22.78
CA LEU A 355 -2.81 -32.93 -22.15
C LEU A 355 -3.04 -31.60 -22.89
N TRP A 356 -3.90 -30.74 -22.36
CA TRP A 356 -4.27 -29.46 -22.98
C TRP A 356 -3.99 -28.27 -22.06
N PRO A 357 -3.86 -27.04 -22.59
CA PRO A 357 -3.73 -25.85 -21.76
C PRO A 357 -4.91 -25.74 -20.79
N GLY A 358 -4.63 -25.37 -19.54
CA GLY A 358 -5.63 -25.18 -18.51
C GLY A 358 -6.71 -24.16 -18.88
N LEU A 359 -7.86 -24.27 -18.22
CA LEU A 359 -8.98 -23.36 -18.45
C LEU A 359 -8.96 -22.19 -17.48
N SER A 360 -8.65 -20.99 -17.98
CA SER A 360 -8.60 -19.76 -17.18
C SER A 360 -9.83 -19.53 -16.30
N GLY A 361 -11.03 -19.77 -16.85
CA GLY A 361 -12.27 -19.55 -16.13
C GLY A 361 -12.50 -20.49 -14.93
N ARG A 362 -11.94 -21.71 -14.94
CA ARG A 362 -12.21 -22.74 -13.92
C ARG A 362 -11.80 -22.26 -12.53
N ARG A 363 -10.61 -21.68 -12.41
CA ARG A 363 -10.08 -21.17 -11.13
C ARG A 363 -10.87 -19.96 -10.64
N HIS A 364 -11.35 -19.14 -11.55
CA HIS A 364 -12.16 -17.97 -11.22
C HIS A 364 -13.51 -18.39 -10.62
N VAL A 365 -14.21 -19.34 -11.24
CA VAL A 365 -15.50 -19.84 -10.73
C VAL A 365 -15.36 -20.59 -9.40
N MET A 366 -14.33 -21.44 -9.28
CA MET A 366 -14.15 -22.28 -8.08
C MET A 366 -13.46 -21.56 -6.91
N GLY A 367 -12.55 -20.63 -7.22
CA GLY A 367 -11.63 -20.06 -6.25
C GLY A 367 -11.91 -18.62 -5.88
N CYS A 368 -12.55 -17.82 -6.74
CA CYS A 368 -12.80 -16.41 -6.45
C CYS A 368 -14.14 -16.24 -5.74
N LYS A 369 -14.13 -15.45 -4.67
CA LYS A 369 -15.35 -15.10 -3.91
C LYS A 369 -15.58 -13.60 -3.92
N PRO A 370 -16.85 -13.14 -3.95
CA PRO A 370 -17.16 -11.73 -3.86
C PRO A 370 -17.00 -11.24 -2.42
N TYR A 371 -16.58 -9.99 -2.25
CA TYR A 371 -16.34 -9.32 -0.98
C TYR A 371 -17.19 -8.05 -0.94
N CYS A 372 -17.66 -7.66 0.27
CA CYS A 372 -18.27 -6.36 0.48
C CYS A 372 -17.20 -5.27 0.64
N GLU A 373 -17.61 -4.01 0.53
CA GLU A 373 -16.71 -2.85 0.64
C GLU A 373 -15.90 -2.86 1.94
N PRO A 374 -16.50 -3.02 3.15
CA PRO A 374 -15.72 -3.00 4.38
C PRO A 374 -14.68 -4.13 4.45
N CYS A 375 -15.04 -5.34 3.99
CA CYS A 375 -14.12 -6.47 3.99
C CYS A 375 -12.99 -6.29 2.97
N TYR A 376 -13.28 -5.68 1.82
CA TYR A 376 -12.27 -5.32 0.84
C TYR A 376 -11.32 -4.25 1.38
N TYR A 377 -11.85 -3.17 1.96
CA TYR A 377 -11.05 -2.10 2.55
C TYR A 377 -10.09 -2.63 3.63
N LYS A 378 -10.59 -3.47 4.54
CA LYS A 378 -9.79 -4.12 5.59
C LYS A 378 -8.74 -5.08 5.01
N SER A 379 -9.07 -5.86 3.99
CA SER A 379 -8.18 -6.88 3.44
C SER A 379 -7.12 -6.36 2.47
N PHE A 380 -7.41 -5.28 1.74
CA PHE A 380 -6.59 -4.83 0.61
C PHE A 380 -6.19 -3.36 0.69
N ALA A 381 -7.11 -2.45 1.03
CA ALA A 381 -6.81 -1.02 0.99
C ALA A 381 -5.92 -0.57 2.15
N ARG A 382 -6.15 -1.10 3.37
CA ARG A 382 -5.47 -0.69 4.61
C ARG A 382 -4.04 -1.22 4.76
N HIS A 383 -3.57 -2.15 3.93
CA HIS A 383 -2.25 -2.77 4.10
C HIS A 383 -1.22 -2.23 3.08
N PRO A 384 -0.50 -1.15 3.38
CA PRO A 384 0.52 -0.58 2.49
C PRO A 384 1.77 -1.47 2.37
N ARG A 385 2.17 -2.17 3.44
CA ARG A 385 3.43 -2.94 3.50
C ARG A 385 3.36 -4.36 2.94
N GLY A 386 2.27 -4.73 2.29
CA GLY A 386 2.08 -6.08 1.79
C GLY A 386 1.02 -6.13 0.72
N TYR A 387 1.11 -5.22 -0.27
CA TYR A 387 0.20 -5.21 -1.42
C TYR A 387 0.18 -6.62 -2.01
N LYS A 388 -0.87 -7.38 -1.67
CA LYS A 388 -1.01 -8.74 -2.18
C LYS A 388 -1.08 -8.58 -3.67
N LYS A 389 -0.06 -9.11 -4.37
CA LYS A 389 0.07 -9.01 -5.82
C LYS A 389 -1.31 -9.35 -6.43
N PRO A 390 -1.76 -8.61 -7.46
CA PRO A 390 -3.03 -8.91 -8.12
C PRO A 390 -3.08 -10.40 -8.47
N CYS A 391 -4.27 -11.02 -8.41
CA CYS A 391 -4.35 -12.46 -8.66
C CYS A 391 -3.72 -12.77 -10.02
N LYS A 392 -2.71 -13.64 -10.02
CA LYS A 392 -2.13 -14.22 -11.24
C LYS A 392 -2.87 -15.49 -11.69
N CYS A 393 -4.16 -15.56 -11.41
CA CYS A 393 -5.03 -16.69 -11.75
C CYS A 393 -4.83 -17.06 -13.24
N HIS A 394 -4.88 -16.04 -14.10
CA HIS A 394 -4.65 -16.16 -15.53
C HIS A 394 -3.29 -16.79 -15.94
N SER A 395 -2.18 -16.50 -15.25
CA SER A 395 -0.87 -17.03 -15.66
C SER A 395 -0.74 -18.51 -15.33
N THR A 396 -1.28 -18.93 -14.19
CA THR A 396 -1.26 -20.33 -13.75
C THR A 396 -2.20 -21.23 -14.54
N ASP A 397 -3.14 -20.65 -15.29
CA ASP A 397 -4.09 -21.42 -16.11
C ASP A 397 -3.55 -21.71 -17.52
N ARG A 398 -2.34 -21.24 -17.87
CA ARG A 398 -1.67 -21.58 -19.15
C ARG A 398 -0.90 -22.90 -19.10
N ASN A 399 -0.73 -23.49 -17.92
CA ASN A 399 -0.03 -24.75 -17.79
C ASN A 399 -0.88 -25.86 -18.42
N ASN A 400 -0.24 -26.80 -19.12
CA ASN A 400 -0.93 -27.97 -19.62
C ASN A 400 -1.36 -28.85 -18.44
N GLU A 401 -2.61 -29.29 -18.46
CA GLU A 401 -3.17 -30.23 -17.48
C GLU A 401 -3.93 -31.34 -18.21
N PHE A 402 -3.95 -32.54 -17.62
CA PHE A 402 -4.84 -33.60 -18.10
C PHE A 402 -6.28 -33.19 -17.81
N GLN A 403 -7.13 -33.24 -18.83
CA GLN A 403 -8.52 -32.81 -18.73
C GLN A 403 -9.44 -33.96 -19.10
N ASP A 404 -10.51 -34.16 -18.34
CA ASP A 404 -11.49 -35.21 -18.63
C ASP A 404 -12.42 -34.74 -19.76
N VAL A 405 -12.31 -35.38 -20.94
CA VAL A 405 -13.03 -34.99 -22.15
C VAL A 405 -13.74 -36.22 -22.75
N CYS A 406 -14.96 -36.04 -23.26
CA CYS A 406 -15.67 -37.10 -23.98
C CYS A 406 -15.13 -37.28 -25.41
N ARG A 407 -15.38 -38.44 -26.02
CA ARG A 407 -14.95 -38.76 -27.39
C ARG A 407 -15.45 -37.73 -28.41
N SER A 408 -16.72 -37.35 -28.35
CA SER A 408 -17.30 -36.28 -29.18
C SER A 408 -16.58 -34.92 -29.08
N CYS A 409 -16.11 -34.54 -27.89
CA CYS A 409 -15.38 -33.29 -27.71
C CYS A 409 -13.94 -33.42 -28.21
N MET A 410 -13.32 -34.60 -28.08
CA MET A 410 -11.94 -34.84 -28.52
C MET A 410 -11.74 -34.60 -30.03
N VAL A 411 -12.77 -34.84 -30.86
CA VAL A 411 -12.71 -34.63 -32.31
C VAL A 411 -12.75 -33.13 -32.70
N LYS A 412 -13.18 -32.24 -31.79
CA LYS A 412 -13.31 -30.81 -32.07
C LYS A 412 -12.00 -30.07 -31.79
N TYR A 413 -11.77 -28.97 -32.52
CA TYR A 413 -10.62 -28.10 -32.29
C TYR A 413 -10.61 -27.52 -30.86
N VAL A 414 -9.49 -27.69 -30.15
CA VAL A 414 -9.30 -27.28 -28.75
C VAL A 414 -9.64 -25.80 -28.54
N ASN A 415 -9.22 -24.92 -29.44
CA ASN A 415 -9.49 -23.48 -29.34
C ASN A 415 -10.99 -23.16 -29.32
N THR A 416 -11.79 -23.89 -30.11
CA THR A 416 -13.24 -23.68 -30.18
C THR A 416 -13.94 -24.16 -28.90
N LEU A 417 -13.51 -25.31 -28.38
CA LEU A 417 -13.98 -25.86 -27.11
C LEU A 417 -13.64 -24.95 -25.92
N GLN A 418 -12.40 -24.47 -25.85
CA GLN A 418 -11.92 -23.58 -24.80
C GLN A 418 -12.66 -22.24 -24.84
N ALA A 419 -12.86 -21.65 -26.03
CA ALA A 419 -13.64 -20.43 -26.19
C ALA A 419 -15.09 -20.62 -25.73
N ALA A 420 -15.75 -21.71 -26.14
CA ALA A 420 -17.11 -22.03 -25.74
C ALA A 420 -17.23 -22.26 -24.22
N ARG A 421 -16.28 -22.97 -23.62
CA ARG A 421 -16.27 -23.23 -22.17
C ARG A 421 -15.91 -21.98 -21.37
N HIS A 422 -15.03 -21.13 -21.87
CA HIS A 422 -14.71 -19.84 -21.24
C HIS A 422 -15.95 -18.93 -21.17
N LYS A 423 -16.78 -18.89 -22.22
CA LYS A 423 -18.08 -18.19 -22.18
C LYS A 423 -19.01 -18.75 -21.11
N ARG A 424 -19.05 -20.08 -20.92
CA ARG A 424 -19.81 -20.70 -19.83
C ARG A 424 -19.28 -20.32 -18.45
N TYR A 425 -17.96 -20.30 -18.26
CA TYR A 425 -17.38 -19.83 -17.00
C TYR A 425 -17.66 -18.36 -16.72
N GLN A 426 -17.71 -17.49 -17.74
CA GLN A 426 -18.18 -16.11 -17.59
C GLN A 426 -19.63 -16.08 -17.09
N GLN A 427 -20.50 -16.95 -17.61
CA GLN A 427 -21.87 -17.07 -17.10
C GLN A 427 -21.93 -17.58 -15.67
N GLU A 428 -21.18 -18.64 -15.35
CA GLU A 428 -21.14 -19.22 -14.02
C GLU A 428 -20.63 -18.19 -13.00
N ALA A 429 -19.60 -17.42 -13.35
CA ALA A 429 -19.09 -16.33 -12.51
C ALA A 429 -20.13 -15.21 -12.33
N ARG A 430 -20.87 -14.83 -13.38
CA ARG A 430 -22.01 -13.91 -13.28
C ARG A 430 -23.11 -14.49 -12.41
N ASN A 431 -23.50 -15.74 -12.59
CA ASN A 431 -24.53 -16.39 -11.79
C ASN A 431 -24.15 -16.43 -10.30
N ILE A 432 -22.87 -16.67 -9.97
CA ILE A 432 -22.37 -16.57 -8.59
C ILE A 432 -22.54 -15.15 -8.04
N ALA A 433 -22.31 -14.13 -8.86
CA ALA A 433 -22.44 -12.72 -8.48
C ALA A 433 -23.90 -12.27 -8.30
N TYR A 434 -24.80 -12.76 -9.16
CA TYR A 434 -26.23 -12.42 -9.21
C TYR A 434 -27.12 -13.34 -8.35
N LYS A 435 -26.55 -14.35 -7.69
CA LYS A 435 -27.31 -15.22 -6.79
C LYS A 435 -27.95 -14.36 -5.69
N GLU A 436 -29.26 -14.49 -5.50
CA GLU A 436 -30.06 -13.70 -4.54
C GLU A 436 -29.49 -13.73 -3.11
N ASN A 437 -28.74 -14.80 -2.78
CA ASN A 437 -28.04 -14.95 -1.51
C ASN A 437 -26.52 -15.07 -1.69
N SER A 438 -25.92 -14.25 -2.55
CA SER A 438 -24.46 -14.21 -2.67
C SER A 438 -23.83 -13.66 -1.38
N GLU A 439 -23.08 -14.49 -0.68
CA GLU A 439 -22.45 -14.10 0.58
C GLU A 439 -21.07 -13.49 0.37
N CYS A 440 -20.73 -12.53 1.23
CA CYS A 440 -19.37 -12.02 1.32
C CYS A 440 -18.40 -13.13 1.74
N GLY A 441 -17.33 -13.34 0.95
CA GLY A 441 -16.28 -14.30 1.28
C GLY A 441 -15.52 -14.01 2.58
N GLY A 442 -15.60 -12.78 3.10
CA GLY A 442 -15.02 -12.35 4.38
C GLY A 442 -16.02 -12.46 5.54
N CYS A 443 -17.02 -11.58 5.59
CA CYS A 443 -17.96 -11.50 6.72
C CYS A 443 -19.22 -12.37 6.60
N LYS A 444 -19.39 -13.12 5.51
CA LYS A 444 -20.55 -14.00 5.25
C LYS A 444 -21.92 -13.32 5.15
N LYS A 445 -21.99 -12.00 5.31
CA LYS A 445 -23.23 -11.24 5.07
C LYS A 445 -23.66 -11.33 3.60
N VAL A 446 -24.96 -11.43 3.38
CA VAL A 446 -25.57 -11.35 2.04
C VAL A 446 -25.21 -10.00 1.41
N LEU A 447 -24.73 -10.05 0.18
CA LEU A 447 -24.30 -8.87 -0.57
C LEU A 447 -25.50 -8.23 -1.26
N LYS A 448 -25.90 -7.04 -0.80
CA LYS A 448 -26.88 -6.17 -1.48
C LYS A 448 -26.37 -5.71 -2.83
N ASP A 449 -27.25 -5.24 -3.71
CA ASP A 449 -26.89 -4.71 -5.03
C ASP A 449 -25.78 -3.66 -4.97
N GLY A 450 -24.98 -3.60 -6.03
CA GLY A 450 -23.89 -2.64 -6.18
C GLY A 450 -22.54 -3.30 -6.45
N MET A 451 -21.49 -2.67 -5.94
CA MET A 451 -20.13 -3.03 -6.24
C MET A 451 -19.72 -4.40 -5.68
N ARG A 452 -18.91 -5.15 -6.43
CA ARG A 452 -18.30 -6.41 -6.00
C ARG A 452 -16.80 -6.39 -6.15
N TRP A 453 -16.08 -6.84 -5.12
CA TRP A 453 -14.65 -7.11 -5.21
C TRP A 453 -14.39 -8.60 -5.12
N TRP A 454 -13.52 -9.11 -5.99
CA TRP A 454 -13.28 -10.54 -6.08
C TRP A 454 -11.93 -10.86 -5.48
N LYS A 455 -11.90 -11.82 -4.55
CA LYS A 455 -10.66 -12.31 -3.95
C LYS A 455 -10.49 -13.79 -4.25
N CYS A 456 -9.33 -14.15 -4.76
CA CYS A 456 -8.99 -15.54 -4.99
C CYS A 456 -8.63 -16.22 -3.66
N LYS A 457 -9.27 -17.35 -3.36
CA LYS A 457 -9.01 -18.16 -2.15
C LYS A 457 -7.59 -18.71 -2.13
N LYS A 458 -7.02 -19.09 -3.28
CA LYS A 458 -5.68 -19.70 -3.37
C LYS A 458 -4.55 -18.69 -3.17
N CYS A 459 -4.55 -17.58 -3.91
CA CYS A 459 -3.44 -16.60 -3.81
C CYS A 459 -3.70 -15.46 -2.81
N GLY A 460 -4.95 -15.29 -2.35
CA GLY A 460 -5.35 -14.21 -1.44
C GLY A 460 -5.35 -12.81 -2.06
N GLY A 461 -4.97 -12.65 -3.33
CA GLY A 461 -4.95 -11.40 -4.08
C GLY A 461 -6.32 -11.01 -4.65
N GLU A 462 -6.47 -9.73 -4.99
CA GLU A 462 -7.63 -9.21 -5.71
C GLU A 462 -7.64 -9.76 -7.14
N CYS A 463 -8.74 -10.38 -7.53
CA CYS A 463 -8.99 -10.81 -8.90
C CYS A 463 -9.59 -9.64 -9.70
N ARG A 464 -8.87 -9.22 -10.75
CA ARG A 464 -9.26 -8.12 -11.65
C ARG A 464 -9.66 -8.59 -13.05
N ASP A 465 -9.83 -9.89 -13.22
CA ASP A 465 -10.21 -10.48 -14.49
C ASP A 465 -11.65 -10.07 -14.86
N LYS A 466 -11.88 -9.83 -16.17
CA LYS A 466 -13.17 -9.41 -16.73
C LYS A 466 -14.26 -10.49 -16.63
N ILE A 467 -13.88 -11.73 -16.32
CA ILE A 467 -14.82 -12.82 -16.08
C ILE A 467 -15.82 -12.52 -14.95
N HIS A 468 -15.40 -11.70 -13.98
CA HIS A 468 -16.22 -11.34 -12.83
C HIS A 468 -16.89 -9.98 -13.04
N PRO A 469 -18.21 -9.86 -12.81
CA PRO A 469 -18.87 -8.57 -12.86
C PRO A 469 -18.36 -7.67 -11.73
N GLY A 470 -17.99 -6.43 -12.07
CA GLY A 470 -17.56 -5.42 -11.11
C GLY A 470 -18.73 -4.80 -10.34
N PHE A 471 -19.91 -4.77 -10.97
CA PHE A 471 -21.15 -4.23 -10.45
C PHE A 471 -22.28 -5.25 -10.69
N VAL A 472 -23.18 -5.39 -9.71
CA VAL A 472 -24.33 -6.29 -9.76
C VAL A 472 -25.58 -5.47 -9.51
N LYS A 473 -26.46 -5.37 -10.50
CA LYS A 473 -27.78 -4.72 -10.37
C LYS A 473 -28.77 -5.69 -9.73
N ARG A 474 -29.79 -5.15 -9.05
CA ARG A 474 -30.94 -5.96 -8.63
C ARG A 474 -31.50 -6.66 -9.85
N LYS A 475 -31.58 -7.99 -9.80
CA LYS A 475 -32.31 -8.72 -10.84
C LYS A 475 -33.76 -8.27 -10.73
N LYS A 476 -34.30 -7.67 -11.79
CA LYS A 476 -35.73 -7.38 -11.87
C LYS A 476 -36.42 -8.73 -11.75
N GLU A 477 -37.24 -8.92 -10.72
CA GLU A 477 -38.07 -10.11 -10.59
C GLU A 477 -38.87 -10.22 -11.89
N ARG A 478 -38.77 -11.38 -12.54
CA ARG A 478 -39.56 -11.64 -13.74
C ARG A 478 -41.00 -11.71 -13.26
N ASP A 479 -41.81 -10.75 -13.68
CA ASP A 479 -43.24 -10.80 -13.46
C ASP A 479 -43.80 -11.92 -14.34
N ILE A 480 -43.97 -13.10 -13.75
CA ILE A 480 -44.43 -14.31 -14.46
C ILE A 480 -45.87 -14.11 -14.94
N GLU A 481 -46.66 -13.28 -14.25
CA GLU A 481 -48.07 -13.05 -14.55
C GLU A 481 -48.29 -12.12 -15.75
N LYS A 482 -47.36 -11.20 -16.01
CA LYS A 482 -47.46 -10.31 -17.18
C LYS A 482 -47.17 -10.95 -18.52
N GLY A 483 -46.83 -12.23 -18.56
CA GLY A 483 -46.62 -12.95 -19.81
C GLY A 483 -45.59 -12.26 -20.70
N ASP A 484 -44.55 -11.65 -20.10
CA ASP A 484 -43.40 -11.09 -20.83
C ASP A 484 -42.76 -12.23 -21.63
N GLY A 485 -43.23 -12.37 -22.87
CA GLY A 485 -42.73 -13.32 -23.85
C GLY A 485 -41.23 -13.15 -23.90
N GLY A 486 -40.50 -14.19 -23.52
CA GLY A 486 -39.10 -14.13 -23.10
C GLY A 486 -38.06 -13.68 -24.14
N ASN A 487 -38.45 -12.99 -25.21
CA ASN A 487 -37.59 -12.52 -26.27
C ASN A 487 -37.85 -11.04 -26.57
N GLY A 488 -36.93 -10.17 -26.17
CA GLY A 488 -36.56 -9.03 -27.01
C GLY A 488 -36.80 -7.62 -26.49
N GLU A 489 -37.77 -7.36 -25.60
CA GLU A 489 -38.11 -5.97 -25.25
C GLU A 489 -37.38 -5.43 -24.01
N GLN A 490 -36.09 -5.72 -23.90
CA GLN A 490 -35.22 -5.19 -22.83
C GLN A 490 -34.64 -3.79 -23.12
N ASP A 491 -34.86 -3.23 -24.32
CA ASP A 491 -34.21 -1.97 -24.74
C ASP A 491 -35.05 -0.68 -24.60
N ALA A 492 -36.33 -0.76 -24.21
CA ALA A 492 -37.17 0.45 -24.15
C ALA A 492 -36.95 1.34 -22.90
N ASN A 493 -36.29 0.83 -21.86
CA ASN A 493 -35.91 1.60 -20.67
C ASN A 493 -34.40 1.89 -20.65
N ALA A 494 -33.88 2.40 -21.76
CA ALA A 494 -32.58 3.04 -21.78
C ALA A 494 -32.50 4.07 -20.64
N SER A 495 -31.52 3.90 -19.75
CA SER A 495 -31.30 4.81 -18.62
C SER A 495 -31.31 6.27 -19.11
N TRP A 496 -31.81 7.20 -18.30
CA TRP A 496 -31.85 8.62 -18.65
C TRP A 496 -30.50 9.15 -19.20
N TRP A 497 -29.38 8.59 -18.75
CA TRP A 497 -28.03 8.87 -19.25
C TRP A 497 -27.77 8.42 -20.70
N THR A 498 -28.36 7.30 -21.14
CA THR A 498 -28.27 6.83 -22.53
C THR A 498 -29.09 7.73 -23.46
N LYS A 499 -30.23 8.25 -22.99
CA LYS A 499 -31.02 9.28 -23.70
C LYS A 499 -30.27 10.61 -23.82
N TRP A 500 -29.51 11.01 -22.81
CA TRP A 500 -28.68 12.22 -22.87
C TRP A 500 -27.51 12.12 -23.86
N ARG A 501 -26.92 10.93 -23.99
CA ARG A 501 -25.80 10.68 -24.92
C ARG A 501 -26.18 10.64 -26.40
N SER A 502 -27.46 10.51 -26.72
CA SER A 502 -27.96 10.58 -28.10
C SER A 502 -28.39 12.00 -28.51
N ILE A 503 -28.36 12.96 -27.57
CA ILE A 503 -28.72 14.37 -27.79
C ILE A 503 -27.47 15.25 -27.99
N LEU A 504 -26.29 14.77 -27.57
CA LEU A 504 -24.97 15.31 -27.89
C LEU A 504 -24.35 14.49 -29.02
#